data_AF-A0A2V9Z476-F1
#
_entry.id   AF-A0A2V9Z476-F1
#
_cell.length_a   1.000
_cell.length_b   1.000
_cell.length_c   1.000
_cell.angle_alpha   90.00
_cell.angle_beta   90.00
_cell.angle_gamma   90.00
#
_symmetry.space_group_name_H-M   'P 1'
#
loop_
_entity.id
_entity.type
_entity.pdbx_description
1 polymer ?
#
loop_
_entity_poly.entity_id
_entity_poly.type
_entity_poly.pdbx_seq_one_letter_code
_entity_poly.pdbx_strand_id
1 'polypeptide(L)'
;MSDKNNLPARNATVVAIPNSSRKKDSDQYQAVLADQNGHFHMRGLRAGEYTVLAWEDVENGAWCDPEFMQAYTSAGQPVHLAEGGQQSVSIKVIPAAKQP
;
A
#
# COMPACT_ATOMS: atom_id res chain seq x y z
N MET A 1 -3.27 2.87 -11.10
CA MET A 1 -4.14 3.01 -9.92
C MET A 1 -5.13 4.11 -10.19
N SER A 2 -6.37 3.95 -9.77
CA SER A 2 -7.41 4.96 -9.97
C SER A 2 -8.06 5.31 -8.64
N ASP A 3 -8.38 6.59 -8.45
CA ASP A 3 -9.17 7.07 -7.33
C ASP A 3 -10.67 6.68 -7.50
N LYS A 4 -11.48 6.92 -6.46
CA LYS A 4 -12.95 6.83 -6.45
C LYS A 4 -13.61 7.52 -7.64
N ASN A 5 -13.02 8.60 -8.17
CA ASN A 5 -13.51 9.31 -9.35
C ASN A 5 -13.03 8.72 -10.70
N ASN A 6 -12.40 7.54 -10.70
CA ASN A 6 -11.77 6.89 -11.85
C ASN A 6 -10.61 7.71 -12.48
N LEU A 7 -10.13 8.72 -11.78
CA LEU A 7 -8.98 9.53 -12.20
C LEU A 7 -7.68 8.86 -11.76
N PRO A 8 -6.56 9.07 -12.49
CA PRO A 8 -5.25 8.60 -12.05
C PRO A 8 -4.91 9.26 -10.71
N ALA A 9 -4.67 8.44 -9.69
CA ALA A 9 -4.32 8.91 -8.35
C ALA A 9 -2.87 9.40 -8.33
N ARG A 10 -2.70 10.72 -8.39
CA ARG A 10 -1.39 11.38 -8.48
C ARG A 10 -0.78 11.52 -7.09
N ASN A 11 0.53 11.29 -6.95
CA ASN A 11 1.25 11.41 -5.68
C ASN A 11 0.64 10.56 -4.55
N ALA A 12 -0.12 9.52 -4.89
CA ALA A 12 -0.71 8.63 -3.91
C ALA A 12 0.39 7.89 -3.14
N THR A 13 0.23 7.77 -1.83
CA THR A 13 1.14 6.99 -0.98
C THR A 13 0.73 5.53 -1.05
N VAL A 14 1.61 4.68 -1.57
CA VAL A 14 1.41 3.24 -1.67
C VAL A 14 2.26 2.55 -0.62
N VAL A 15 1.65 1.76 0.25
CA VAL A 15 2.34 1.03 1.31
C VAL A 15 2.13 -0.47 1.12
N ALA A 16 3.24 -1.22 1.08
CA ALA A 16 3.24 -2.67 1.14
C ALA A 16 3.44 -3.14 2.58
N ILE A 17 2.47 -3.90 3.09
CA ILE A 17 2.46 -4.47 4.43
C ILE A 17 2.68 -5.96 4.32
N PRO A 18 3.78 -6.52 4.84
CA PRO A 18 3.98 -7.96 4.84
C PRO A 18 2.96 -8.65 5.76
N ASN A 19 2.29 -9.70 5.27
CA ASN A 19 1.40 -10.55 6.05
C ASN A 19 2.17 -11.61 6.86
N SER A 20 3.35 -11.25 7.37
CA SER A 20 4.16 -12.14 8.19
C SER A 20 3.75 -11.99 9.66
N SER A 21 3.35 -13.09 10.30
CA SER A 21 2.97 -13.15 11.72
C SER A 21 4.07 -12.70 12.71
N ARG A 22 5.28 -12.35 12.22
CA ARG A 22 6.35 -11.74 13.01
C ARG A 22 6.15 -10.23 13.09
N LYS A 23 5.49 -9.80 14.17
CA LYS A 23 5.38 -8.39 14.60
C LYS A 23 6.73 -7.65 14.81
N LYS A 24 7.88 -8.34 14.67
CA LYS A 24 9.23 -7.77 14.83
C LYS A 24 9.78 -7.14 13.54
N ASP A 25 9.09 -7.30 12.42
CA ASP A 25 9.51 -6.85 11.11
C ASP A 25 8.83 -5.52 10.70
N SER A 26 8.63 -4.58 11.64
CA SER A 26 8.22 -3.21 11.28
C SER A 26 9.21 -2.51 10.35
N ASP A 27 10.43 -3.05 10.20
CA ASP A 27 11.42 -2.61 9.21
C ASP A 27 11.05 -3.02 7.76
N GLN A 28 10.05 -3.89 7.58
CA GLN A 28 9.64 -4.42 6.27
C GLN A 28 8.43 -3.70 5.64
N TYR A 29 7.89 -2.64 6.28
CA TYR A 29 6.92 -1.78 5.61
C TYR A 29 7.65 -0.95 4.55
N GLN A 30 7.20 -1.06 3.30
CA GLN A 30 7.76 -0.24 2.22
C GLN A 30 6.69 0.70 1.70
N ALA A 31 6.98 2.01 1.79
CA ALA A 31 6.14 3.05 1.22
C ALA A 31 6.80 3.65 -0.02
N VAL A 32 6.03 3.85 -1.08
CA VAL A 32 6.47 4.55 -2.30
C VAL A 32 5.38 5.52 -2.75
N LEU A 33 5.80 6.59 -3.43
CA LEU A 33 4.86 7.52 -4.05
C LEU A 33 4.51 7.04 -5.46
N ALA A 34 3.23 7.13 -5.77
CA ALA A 34 2.73 6.98 -7.13
C ALA A 34 3.14 8.18 -7.98
N ASP A 35 3.46 7.92 -9.23
CA ASP A 35 3.75 8.94 -10.21
C ASP A 35 2.46 9.69 -10.64
N GLN A 36 2.61 10.72 -11.49
CA GLN A 36 1.48 11.56 -11.94
C GLN A 36 0.41 10.81 -12.75
N ASN A 37 0.74 9.60 -13.20
CA ASN A 37 -0.18 8.70 -13.91
C ASN A 37 -0.78 7.61 -13.00
N GLY A 38 -0.53 7.66 -11.68
CA GLY A 38 -0.97 6.63 -10.75
C GLY A 38 -0.27 5.29 -10.97
N HIS A 39 0.98 5.34 -11.45
CA HIS A 39 1.88 4.19 -11.55
C HIS A 39 2.84 4.18 -10.37
N PHE A 40 3.12 3.01 -9.82
CA PHE A 40 4.07 2.85 -8.72
C PHE A 40 4.99 1.68 -9.04
N HIS A 41 6.20 1.72 -8.49
CA HIS A 41 7.17 0.65 -8.67
C HIS A 41 7.88 0.40 -7.35
N MET A 42 7.66 -0.78 -6.77
CA MET A 42 8.35 -1.24 -5.57
C MET A 42 9.41 -2.26 -5.96
N ARG A 43 10.64 -2.07 -5.46
CA ARG A 43 11.76 -3.01 -5.67
C ARG A 43 12.34 -3.39 -4.32
N GLY A 44 13.11 -4.49 -4.27
CA GLY A 44 13.72 -4.97 -3.04
C GLY A 44 12.77 -5.69 -2.07
N LEU A 45 11.52 -5.93 -2.49
CA LEU A 45 10.58 -6.75 -1.72
C LEU A 45 11.03 -8.20 -1.73
N ARG A 46 10.99 -8.83 -0.56
CA ARG A 46 11.24 -10.28 -0.41
C ARG A 46 10.06 -11.05 -0.97
N ALA A 47 10.27 -12.32 -1.31
CA ALA A 47 9.16 -13.19 -1.65
C ALA A 47 8.26 -13.41 -0.42
N GLY A 48 6.95 -13.37 -0.61
CA GLY A 48 5.98 -13.51 0.48
C GLY A 48 4.62 -12.92 0.14
N GLU A 49 3.75 -12.91 1.14
CA GLU A 49 2.41 -12.33 1.06
C GLU A 49 2.42 -10.91 1.58
N TYR A 50 1.88 -9.99 0.79
CA TYR A 50 1.79 -8.58 1.12
C TYR A 50 0.36 -8.10 0.95
N THR A 51 -0.07 -7.22 1.85
CA THR A 51 -1.26 -6.39 1.67
C THR A 51 -0.81 -5.02 1.19
N VAL A 52 -1.22 -4.64 0.00
CA VAL A 52 -0.89 -3.32 -0.57
C VAL A 52 -2.08 -2.40 -0.39
N LEU A 53 -1.82 -1.25 0.23
CA LEU A 53 -2.77 -0.16 0.40
C LEU A 53 -2.25 1.08 -0.31
N ALA A 54 -3.15 1.88 -0.88
CA ALA A 54 -2.80 3.14 -1.49
C ALA A 54 -3.76 4.23 -1.02
N TRP A 55 -3.24 5.38 -0.63
CA TRP A 55 -4.01 6.55 -0.23
C TRP A 55 -3.69 7.74 -1.12
N GLU A 56 -4.68 8.54 -1.49
CA GLU A 56 -4.47 9.80 -2.20
C GLU A 56 -3.67 10.78 -1.34
N ASP A 57 -4.05 10.87 -0.07
CA ASP A 57 -3.43 11.69 0.95
C ASP A 57 -3.56 10.97 2.29
N VAL A 58 -2.45 10.80 3.00
CA VAL A 58 -2.42 10.12 4.31
C VAL A 58 -1.27 10.70 5.13
N GLU A 59 -1.50 10.82 6.43
CA GLU A 59 -0.45 11.26 7.35
C GLU A 59 0.71 10.24 7.41
N ASN A 60 1.94 10.74 7.42
CA ASN A 60 3.12 9.89 7.47
C ASN A 60 3.12 9.07 8.77
N GLY A 61 3.17 7.75 8.65
CA GLY A 61 3.16 6.85 9.80
C GLY A 61 1.76 6.45 10.29
N ALA A 62 0.67 6.96 9.71
CA ALA A 62 -0.68 6.48 10.06
C ALA A 62 -0.87 4.98 9.80
N TRP A 63 -0.17 4.42 8.81
CA TRP A 63 -0.14 2.97 8.54
C TRP A 63 0.62 2.15 9.60
N CYS A 64 1.38 2.78 10.50
CA CYS A 64 1.96 2.10 11.65
C CYS A 64 0.92 1.88 12.76
N ASP A 65 -0.21 2.60 12.72
CA ASP A 65 -1.26 2.49 13.71
C ASP A 65 -2.23 1.34 13.36
N PRO A 66 -2.32 0.29 14.20
CA PRO A 66 -3.16 -0.86 13.92
C PRO A 66 -4.67 -0.55 14.03
N GLU A 67 -5.08 0.46 14.79
CA GLU A 67 -6.48 0.89 14.85
C GLU A 67 -6.87 1.60 13.55
N PHE A 68 -6.00 2.47 13.04
CA PHE A 68 -6.19 3.09 11.73
C PHE A 68 -6.24 2.04 10.63
N MET A 69 -5.29 1.10 10.60
CA MET A 69 -5.25 0.06 9.57
C MET A 69 -6.45 -0.89 9.60
N GLN A 70 -7.11 -1.11 10.74
CA GLN A 70 -8.30 -1.96 10.79
C GLN A 70 -9.43 -1.47 9.87
N ALA A 71 -9.59 -0.14 9.74
CA ALA A 71 -10.59 0.43 8.84
C ALA A 71 -10.25 0.20 7.35
N TYR A 72 -8.97 0.08 7.02
CA TYR A 72 -8.48 -0.01 5.64
C TYR A 72 -8.04 -1.41 5.23
N THR A 73 -7.88 -2.36 6.16
CA THR A 73 -7.52 -3.76 5.88
C THR A 73 -8.41 -4.38 4.81
N SER A 74 -9.73 -4.09 4.84
CA SER A 74 -10.69 -4.59 3.85
C SER A 74 -10.55 -3.95 2.46
N ALA A 75 -9.94 -2.76 2.38
CA ALA A 75 -9.61 -2.10 1.12
C ALA A 75 -8.23 -2.51 0.59
N GLY A 76 -7.45 -3.25 1.39
CA GLY A 76 -6.13 -3.76 1.03
C GLY A 76 -6.21 -4.81 -0.06
N GLN A 77 -5.30 -4.70 -1.03
CA GLN A 77 -5.16 -5.71 -2.06
C GLN A 77 -4.14 -6.76 -1.60
N PRO A 78 -4.51 -8.04 -1.45
CA PRO A 78 -3.53 -9.09 -1.24
C PRO A 78 -2.71 -9.30 -2.52
N VAL A 79 -1.40 -9.40 -2.33
CA VAL A 79 -0.36 -9.50 -3.37
C VAL A 79 0.61 -10.59 -2.93
N HIS A 80 0.67 -11.68 -3.68
CA HIS A 80 1.65 -12.73 -3.46
C HIS A 80 2.87 -12.48 -4.35
N LEU A 81 4.04 -12.25 -3.78
CA LEU A 81 5.28 -12.04 -4.53
C LEU A 81 6.13 -13.30 -4.49
N ALA A 82 6.39 -13.90 -5.66
CA ALA A 82 7.31 -15.03 -5.80
C ALA A 82 8.78 -14.57 -5.81
N GLU A 83 9.71 -15.46 -5.50
CA GLU A 83 11.16 -15.18 -5.53
C GLU A 83 11.61 -14.68 -6.90
N GLY A 84 12.17 -13.47 -6.94
CA GLY A 84 12.59 -12.81 -8.19
C GLY A 84 11.44 -12.46 -9.15
N GLY A 85 10.19 -12.61 -8.71
CA GLY A 85 9.01 -12.38 -9.53
C GLY A 85 8.66 -10.90 -9.66
N GLN A 86 7.94 -10.57 -10.74
CA GLN A 86 7.27 -9.27 -10.90
C GLN A 86 5.77 -9.50 -10.92
N GLN A 87 5.04 -8.72 -10.12
CA GLN A 87 3.58 -8.75 -10.11
C GLN A 87 3.01 -7.37 -10.42
N SER A 88 2.05 -7.34 -11.35
CA SER A 88 1.26 -6.14 -11.65
C SER A 88 -0.09 -6.26 -10.98
N VAL A 89 -0.43 -5.30 -10.13
CA VAL A 89 -1.69 -5.28 -9.39
C VAL A 89 -2.42 -3.97 -9.59
N SER A 90 -3.74 -4.06 -9.67
CA SER A 90 -4.61 -2.88 -9.77
C SER A 90 -5.13 -2.55 -8.37
N ILE A 91 -4.55 -1.53 -7.75
CA ILE A 91 -4.98 -1.02 -6.45
C ILE A 91 -6.03 0.08 -6.65
N LYS A 92 -7.11 0.03 -5.87
CA LYS A 92 -8.04 1.16 -5.71
C LYS A 92 -7.49 2.10 -4.65
N VAL A 93 -7.38 3.37 -4.99
CA VAL A 93 -6.84 4.35 -4.04
C VAL A 93 -7.92 4.76 -3.06
N ILE A 94 -7.52 4.83 -1.79
CA ILE A 94 -8.32 5.29 -0.67
C ILE A 94 -8.26 6.82 -0.70
N PRO A 95 -9.41 7.52 -0.71
CA PRO A 95 -9.41 8.98 -0.68
C PRO A 95 -8.79 9.50 0.60
N ALA A 96 -8.42 10.79 0.61
CA ALA A 96 -7.73 11.46 1.72
C ALA A 96 -8.19 10.97 3.10
N ALA A 97 -7.28 10.32 3.83
CA ALA A 97 -7.54 9.73 5.13
C ALA A 97 -6.80 10.53 6.19
N LYS A 98 -7.56 11.26 7.01
CA LYS A 98 -7.05 11.96 8.19
C LYS A 98 -7.38 11.15 9.43
N GLN A 99 -6.44 11.02 10.35
CA GLN A 99 -6.76 10.55 11.70
C GLN A 99 -7.78 11.53 12.30
N PRO A 100 -8.90 11.02 12.87
CA PRO A 100 -9.92 11.86 13.49
C PRO A 100 -9.40 12.60 14.72
#